data_AF-B6GDH2-F1
#
_entry.id   AF-B6GDH2-F1
#
_cell.length_a   1.000
_cell.length_b   1.000
_cell.length_c   1.000
_cell.angle_alpha   90.00
_cell.angle_beta   90.00
_cell.angle_gamma   90.00
#
_symmetry.space_group_name_H-M   'P 1'
#
loop_
_entity.id
_entity.type
_entity.pdbx_description
1 polymer ?
#
loop_
_entity_poly.entity_id
_entity_poly.type
_entity_poly.pdbx_seq_one_letter_code
_entity_poly.pdbx_strand_id
1 'polypeptide(L)'
;MAILYYLAHDPISNSEAVLTEYDAELIKRADESGIVFIAVDDQGTRSIVPASDVREPENRDEHFTFVQPLYVDDRFKAVVDVFDALAASVPAVASNADVQPVSSKARSAMSFSEALEALRKLAYLDSEEGGAQ
;
A
#
# COMPACT_ATOMS: atom_id res chain seq x y z
N MET A 1 11.81 -16.36 16.98
CA MET A 1 11.26 -15.84 15.71
C MET A 1 11.50 -16.89 14.66
N ALA A 2 10.43 -17.56 14.25
CA ALA A 2 10.44 -18.42 13.07
C ALA A 2 10.09 -17.55 11.86
N ILE A 3 10.84 -17.68 10.78
CA ILE A 3 10.43 -17.06 9.51
C ILE A 3 9.29 -17.88 8.94
N LEU A 4 8.18 -17.23 8.60
CA LEU A 4 7.00 -17.88 8.00
C LEU A 4 7.12 -17.93 6.47
N TYR A 5 7.57 -16.84 5.85
CA TYR A 5 7.79 -16.73 4.41
C TYR A 5 8.73 -15.60 4.05
N TYR A 6 9.14 -15.58 2.79
CA TYR A 6 9.93 -14.51 2.21
C TYR A 6 9.13 -13.79 1.11
N LEU A 7 9.36 -12.49 0.97
CA LEU A 7 8.90 -11.68 -0.15
C LEU A 7 10.10 -11.35 -1.04
N ALA A 8 9.89 -11.41 -2.35
CA ALA A 8 10.76 -10.80 -3.35
C ALA A 8 10.19 -9.41 -3.69
N HIS A 9 10.96 -8.36 -3.41
CA HIS A 9 10.61 -6.98 -3.69
C HIS A 9 11.41 -6.46 -4.88
N ASP A 10 10.72 -5.94 -5.89
CA ASP A 10 11.33 -5.18 -6.99
C ASP A 10 11.22 -3.68 -6.68
N PRO A 11 12.34 -3.00 -6.36
CA PRO A 11 12.33 -1.57 -6.05
C PRO A 11 11.97 -0.69 -7.25
N ILE A 12 12.12 -1.19 -8.48
CA ILE A 12 11.85 -0.40 -9.70
C ILE A 12 10.35 -0.29 -9.93
N SER A 13 9.65 -1.42 -9.93
CA SER A 13 8.19 -1.44 -10.10
C SER A 13 7.43 -1.18 -8.80
N ASN A 14 8.12 -1.16 -7.66
CA ASN A 14 7.53 -1.12 -6.32
C ASN A 14 6.50 -2.24 -6.12
N SER A 15 6.86 -3.46 -6.54
CA SER A 15 6.03 -4.65 -6.41
C SER A 15 6.66 -5.67 -5.47
N GLU A 16 5.81 -6.44 -4.80
CA GLU A 16 6.22 -7.52 -3.90
C GLU A 16 5.45 -8.79 -4.26
N ALA A 17 6.16 -9.92 -4.25
CA ALA A 17 5.57 -11.24 -4.44
C ALA A 17 6.08 -12.20 -3.36
N VAL A 18 5.21 -13.09 -2.88
CA VAL A 18 5.62 -14.18 -1.98
C VAL A 18 6.52 -15.15 -2.74
N LEU A 19 7.67 -15.46 -2.17
CA LEU A 19 8.60 -16.43 -2.73
C LEU A 19 8.03 -17.83 -2.56
N THR A 20 7.85 -18.53 -3.67
CA THR A 20 7.27 -19.88 -3.69
C THR A 20 8.27 -20.96 -4.11
N GLU A 21 9.41 -20.56 -4.68
CA GLU A 21 10.50 -21.41 -5.15
C GLU A 21 11.81 -21.00 -4.46
N TYR A 22 12.53 -21.98 -3.90
CA TYR A 22 13.71 -21.76 -3.06
C TYR A 22 15.00 -22.28 -3.70
N ASP A 23 15.07 -22.23 -5.03
CA ASP A 23 16.28 -22.58 -5.77
C ASP A 23 17.37 -21.50 -5.58
N ALA A 24 18.54 -21.92 -5.11
CA ALA A 24 19.62 -21.01 -4.76
C ALA A 24 20.21 -20.25 -5.96
N GLU A 25 20.21 -20.84 -7.17
CA GLU A 25 20.71 -20.16 -8.37
C GLU A 25 19.71 -19.12 -8.88
N LEU A 26 18.41 -19.39 -8.78
CA LEU A 26 17.37 -18.43 -9.11
C LEU A 26 17.37 -17.24 -8.14
N ILE A 27 17.45 -17.51 -6.83
CA ILE A 27 17.51 -16.47 -5.79
C ILE A 27 18.76 -15.59 -5.99
N LYS A 28 19.92 -16.19 -6.23
CA LYS A 28 21.15 -15.45 -6.49
C LYS A 28 21.04 -14.57 -7.74
N ARG A 29 20.48 -15.08 -8.84
CA ARG A 29 20.29 -14.29 -10.06
C ARG A 29 19.33 -13.12 -9.84
N ALA A 30 18.28 -13.31 -9.04
CA ALA A 30 17.35 -12.26 -8.68
C ALA A 30 18.05 -11.15 -7.86
N ASP A 31 18.86 -11.53 -6.86
CA ASP A 31 19.68 -10.60 -6.07
C ASP A 31 20.64 -9.78 -6.95
N GLU A 32 21.35 -10.45 -7.87
CA GLU A 32 22.23 -9.80 -8.85
C GLU A 32 21.49 -8.86 -9.80
N SER A 33 20.19 -9.10 -10.04
CA SER A 33 19.32 -8.21 -10.82
C SER A 33 18.70 -7.06 -10.02
N GLY A 34 18.96 -6.99 -8.71
CA GLY A 34 18.50 -5.92 -7.82
C GLY A 34 17.19 -6.21 -7.07
N ILE A 35 16.73 -7.47 -7.07
CA ILE A 35 15.59 -7.89 -6.24
C ILE A 35 16.03 -7.94 -4.76
N VAL A 36 15.20 -7.37 -3.89
CA VAL A 36 15.43 -7.37 -2.44
C VAL A 36 14.60 -8.45 -1.79
N PHE A 37 15.21 -9.27 -0.93
CA PHE A 37 14.51 -10.29 -0.16
C PHE A 37 14.12 -9.79 1.23
N ILE A 38 12.88 -10.06 1.62
CA ILE A 38 12.33 -9.65 2.91
C ILE A 38 11.81 -10.90 3.62
N ALA A 39 12.35 -11.21 4.79
CA ALA A 39 11.84 -12.25 5.66
C ALA A 39 10.68 -11.70 6.50
N VAL A 40 9.59 -12.48 6.60
CA VAL A 40 8.44 -12.18 7.45
C VAL A 40 8.33 -13.24 8.54
N ASP A 41 8.31 -12.81 9.79
CA ASP A 41 8.22 -13.71 10.94
C ASP A 41 6.77 -13.98 11.39
N ASP A 42 6.64 -14.81 12.43
CA ASP A 42 5.40 -15.18 13.10
C ASP A 42 4.68 -14.03 13.81
N GLN A 43 5.27 -12.85 13.87
CA GLN A 43 4.68 -11.63 14.43
C GLN A 43 4.38 -10.58 13.34
N GLY A 44 4.54 -10.95 12.06
CA GLY A 44 4.38 -10.05 10.92
C GLY A 44 5.50 -9.02 10.76
N THR A 45 6.59 -9.15 11.52
CA THR A 45 7.76 -8.28 11.39
C THR A 45 8.48 -8.57 10.07
N ARG A 46 8.82 -7.49 9.36
CA ARG A 46 9.49 -7.55 8.06
C ARG A 46 10.95 -7.13 8.22
N SER A 47 11.88 -7.95 7.77
CA SER A 47 13.31 -7.62 7.77
C SER A 47 13.95 -7.93 6.42
N ILE A 48 14.75 -6.98 5.90
CA ILE A 48 15.54 -7.22 4.68
C ILE A 48 16.65 -8.21 5.02
N VAL A 49 16.80 -9.25 4.20
CA VAL A 49 17.79 -10.31 4.38
C VAL A 49 18.61 -10.49 3.11
N PRO A 50 19.87 -10.91 3.21
CA PRO A 50 20.66 -11.25 2.04
C PRO A 50 20.14 -12.53 1.39
N ALA A 51 20.33 -12.66 0.07
CA ALA A 51 19.91 -13.83 -0.70
C ALA A 51 20.48 -15.16 -0.17
N SER A 52 21.65 -15.14 0.49
CA SER A 52 22.27 -16.33 1.11
C SER A 52 21.49 -16.91 2.29
N ASP A 53 20.62 -16.11 2.89
CA ASP A 53 19.86 -16.46 4.10
C ASP A 53 18.43 -16.89 3.76
N VAL A 54 18.04 -16.79 2.48
CA VAL A 54 16.73 -17.21 1.98
C VAL A 54 16.73 -18.73 1.82
N ARG A 55 15.87 -19.41 2.58
CA ARG A 55 15.71 -20.87 2.57
C ARG A 55 14.24 -21.22 2.76
N GLU A 56 13.82 -22.39 2.31
CA GLU A 56 12.45 -22.83 2.51
C GLU A 56 12.15 -22.91 4.03
N PRO A 57 11.11 -22.20 4.52
CA PRO A 57 10.71 -22.26 5.93
C PRO A 57 10.22 -23.67 6.33
N GLU A 58 10.53 -24.09 7.56
CA GLU A 58 10.14 -25.41 8.07
C GLU A 58 8.61 -25.55 8.32
N ASN A 59 7.89 -24.44 8.50
CA ASN A 59 6.47 -24.42 8.90
C ASN A 59 5.49 -24.07 7.76
N ARG A 60 5.72 -24.63 6.56
CA ARG A 60 4.94 -24.26 5.35
C ARG A 60 3.47 -24.69 5.37
N ASP A 61 3.02 -25.42 6.39
CA ASP A 61 1.64 -25.89 6.54
C ASP A 61 0.67 -24.81 7.07
N GLU A 62 1.18 -23.64 7.47
CA GLU A 62 0.34 -22.52 7.92
C GLU A 62 -0.28 -21.74 6.74
N HIS A 63 -1.52 -21.27 6.95
CA HIS A 63 -2.28 -20.57 5.92
C HIS A 63 -1.76 -19.14 5.72
N PHE A 64 -1.35 -18.81 4.49
CA PHE A 64 -1.00 -17.43 4.13
C PHE A 64 -2.25 -16.56 4.04
N THR A 65 -2.25 -15.43 4.74
CA THR A 65 -3.28 -14.39 4.58
C THR A 65 -2.83 -13.41 3.51
N PHE A 66 -3.48 -13.45 2.34
CA PHE A 66 -3.28 -12.44 1.30
C PHE A 66 -4.02 -11.16 1.68
N VAL A 67 -3.27 -10.14 2.11
CA VAL A 67 -3.83 -8.79 2.30
C VAL A 67 -3.82 -8.09 0.94
N GLN A 68 -4.97 -8.04 0.27
CA GLN A 68 -5.11 -7.22 -0.93
C GLN A 68 -5.18 -5.74 -0.53
N PRO A 69 -4.54 -4.83 -1.30
CA PRO A 69 -4.54 -3.41 -0.99
C PRO A 69 -5.86 -2.73 -1.36
N LEU A 70 -7.01 -3.35 -1.05
CA LEU A 70 -8.34 -2.78 -1.29
C LEU A 70 -8.48 -1.38 -0.65
N TYR A 71 -7.74 -1.14 0.43
CA TYR A 71 -7.68 0.15 1.13
C TYR A 71 -7.03 1.27 0.29
N VAL A 72 -6.23 0.97 -0.74
CA VAL A 72 -5.56 1.99 -1.56
C VAL A 72 -6.57 2.71 -2.45
N ASP A 73 -7.49 1.96 -3.06
CA ASP A 73 -8.55 2.53 -3.90
C ASP A 73 -9.47 3.43 -3.05
N ASP A 74 -9.83 2.99 -1.85
CA ASP A 74 -10.66 3.75 -0.91
C ASP A 74 -9.96 5.04 -0.44
N ARG A 75 -8.66 4.97 -0.09
CA ARG A 75 -7.86 6.15 0.29
C ARG A 75 -7.72 7.13 -0.87
N PHE A 76 -7.45 6.64 -2.08
CA PHE A 76 -7.30 7.51 -3.25
C PHE A 76 -8.62 8.18 -3.61
N LYS A 77 -9.72 7.42 -3.55
CA LYS A 77 -11.06 7.97 -3.71
C LYS A 77 -11.35 9.07 -2.68
N ALA A 78 -11.06 8.85 -1.41
CA ALA A 78 -11.28 9.86 -0.36
C ALA A 78 -10.45 11.13 -0.56
N VAL A 79 -9.23 11.02 -1.09
CA VAL A 79 -8.40 12.18 -1.47
C VAL A 79 -9.04 12.98 -2.60
N VAL A 80 -9.52 12.30 -3.65
CA VAL A 80 -10.23 12.96 -4.77
C VAL A 80 -11.49 13.66 -4.27
N ASP A 81 -12.28 13.01 -3.40
CA ASP A 81 -13.51 13.56 -2.84
C ASP A 81 -13.24 14.88 -2.05
N VAL A 82 -12.08 15.00 -1.38
CA VAL A 82 -11.63 16.24 -0.72
C VAL A 82 -11.32 17.36 -1.72
N PHE A 83 -10.61 17.06 -2.79
CA PHE A 83 -10.27 18.05 -3.82
C PHE A 83 -11.51 18.51 -4.60
N ASP A 84 -12.44 17.60 -4.89
CA ASP A 84 -13.72 17.93 -5.53
C ASP A 84 -14.59 18.83 -4.62
N ALA A 85 -14.63 18.53 -3.31
CA ALA A 85 -15.33 19.37 -2.35
C ALA A 85 -14.67 20.75 -2.19
N LEU A 86 -13.33 20.82 -2.25
CA LEU A 86 -12.59 22.08 -2.24
C LEU A 86 -12.93 22.91 -3.49
N ALA A 87 -12.84 22.31 -4.68
CA ALA A 87 -13.16 22.97 -5.94
C ALA A 87 -14.60 23.52 -5.98
N ALA A 88 -15.55 22.79 -5.39
CA ALA A 88 -16.94 23.23 -5.27
C ALA A 88 -17.13 24.40 -4.28
N SER A 89 -16.23 24.55 -3.30
CA SER A 89 -16.30 25.60 -2.27
C SER A 89 -15.63 26.92 -2.66
N VAL A 90 -14.76 26.92 -3.69
CA VAL A 90 -14.03 28.11 -4.13
C VAL A 90 -14.97 29.05 -4.94
N PRO A 91 -15.14 30.33 -4.53
CA PRO A 91 -15.92 31.29 -5.31
C PRO A 91 -15.32 31.52 -6.69
N ALA A 92 -16.15 31.58 -7.73
CA ALA A 92 -15.76 31.74 -9.13
C ALA A 92 -14.87 32.98 -9.44
N VAL A 93 -14.77 33.94 -8.51
CA VAL A 93 -13.95 35.16 -8.66
C VAL A 93 -12.46 34.90 -8.39
N ALA A 94 -12.10 33.80 -7.71
CA ALA A 94 -10.71 33.37 -7.52
C ALA A 94 -10.14 32.56 -8.70
N SER A 95 -10.97 32.27 -9.72
CA SER A 95 -10.64 31.38 -10.85
C SER A 95 -9.78 32.03 -11.95
N ASN A 96 -9.06 33.13 -11.67
CA ASN A 96 -8.18 33.81 -12.64
C ASN A 96 -6.77 33.19 -12.76
N ALA A 97 -6.57 31.97 -12.27
CA ALA A 97 -5.44 31.15 -12.68
C ALA A 97 -5.90 30.28 -13.86
N ASP A 98 -5.08 30.21 -14.91
CA ASP A 98 -5.27 29.50 -16.19
C ASP A 98 -5.50 27.99 -16.04
N VAL A 99 -6.60 27.63 -15.37
CA VAL A 99 -7.05 26.26 -15.12
C VAL A 99 -8.37 26.13 -15.85
N GLN A 100 -8.37 25.31 -16.90
CA GLN A 100 -9.59 25.00 -17.63
C GLN A 100 -10.69 24.58 -16.63
N PRO A 101 -11.90 25.16 -16.73
CA PRO A 101 -12.99 24.77 -15.86
C PRO A 101 -13.36 23.33 -16.17
N VAL A 102 -12.93 22.41 -15.30
CA VAL A 102 -13.42 21.04 -15.32
C VAL A 102 -14.93 21.14 -15.10
N SER A 103 -15.71 20.53 -15.99
CA SER A 103 -17.17 20.61 -15.98
C SER A 103 -17.70 20.41 -14.57
N SER A 104 -18.38 21.43 -14.03
CA SER A 104 -19.01 21.47 -12.70
C SER A 104 -20.18 20.51 -12.54
N LYS A 105 -20.17 19.39 -13.26
CA LYS A 105 -21.20 18.35 -13.23
C LYS A 105 -21.02 17.35 -12.09
N ALA A 106 -19.88 17.36 -11.42
CA ALA A 106 -19.71 16.75 -10.10
C ALA A 106 -19.70 17.87 -9.05
N ARG A 107 -20.89 18.36 -8.64
CA ARG A 107 -20.98 18.91 -7.30
C ARG A 107 -20.68 17.75 -6.37
N SER A 108 -19.56 17.81 -5.65
CA SER A 108 -19.31 16.83 -4.60
C SER A 108 -20.56 16.72 -3.72
N ALA A 109 -21.02 15.48 -3.49
CA ALA A 109 -22.20 15.23 -2.66
C ALA A 109 -21.94 15.57 -1.18
N MET A 110 -20.67 15.77 -0.81
CA MET A 110 -20.18 16.05 0.53
C MET A 110 -19.60 17.46 0.62
N SER A 111 -19.73 18.07 1.79
CA SER A 111 -18.98 19.27 2.15
C SER A 111 -17.49 18.95 2.31
N PHE A 112 -16.64 19.98 2.19
CA PHE A 112 -15.19 19.83 2.40
C PHE A 112 -14.85 19.24 3.77
N SER A 113 -15.58 19.63 4.82
CA SER A 113 -15.41 19.09 6.16
C SER A 113 -15.73 17.60 6.26
N GLU A 114 -16.79 17.14 5.60
CA GLU A 114 -17.20 15.73 5.59
C GLU A 114 -16.19 14.86 4.83
N ALA A 115 -15.77 15.32 3.65
CA ALA A 115 -14.75 14.64 2.86
C ALA A 115 -13.40 14.57 3.61
N LEU A 116 -13.00 15.66 4.28
CA LEU A 116 -11.76 15.70 5.06
C LEU A 116 -11.83 14.79 6.28
N GLU A 117 -12.98 14.69 6.94
CA GLU A 117 -13.17 13.75 8.04
C GLU A 117 -13.06 12.30 7.54
N ALA A 118 -13.71 11.96 6.42
CA ALA A 118 -13.63 10.62 5.82
C ALA A 118 -12.18 10.23 5.47
N LEU A 119 -11.42 11.13 4.85
CA LEU A 119 -10.00 10.93 4.57
C LEU A 119 -9.19 10.73 5.86
N ARG A 120 -9.46 11.51 6.91
CA ARG A 120 -8.79 11.34 8.21
C ARG A 120 -9.09 10.00 8.85
N LYS A 121 -10.30 9.46 8.71
CA LYS A 121 -10.63 8.12 9.19
C LYS A 121 -9.76 7.08 8.48
N LEU A 122 -9.68 7.12 7.16
CA LEU A 122 -8.87 6.16 6.41
C LEU A 122 -7.35 6.34 6.63
N ALA A 123 -6.90 7.56 6.93
CA ALA A 123 -5.48 7.85 7.14
C ALA A 123 -5.00 7.57 8.57
N TYR A 124 -5.89 7.64 9.57
CA TYR A 124 -5.49 7.65 10.99
C TYR A 124 -6.33 6.75 11.92
N LEU A 125 -7.49 6.23 11.51
CA LEU A 125 -8.28 5.31 12.35
C LEU A 125 -7.94 3.84 12.14
N ASP A 126 -7.22 3.47 11.07
CA ASP A 126 -6.63 2.12 10.94
C ASP A 126 -5.41 1.92 11.87
N SER A 127 -5.04 2.91 12.68
CA SER A 127 -3.92 2.79 13.63
C SER A 127 -4.28 2.11 14.95
N GLU A 128 -5.56 1.76 15.19
CA GLU A 128 -5.99 1.14 16.46
C GLU A 128 -6.46 -0.33 16.34
N GLU A 129 -6.56 -0.91 15.13
CA GLU A 129 -6.88 -2.35 14.96
C GLU A 129 -5.95 -3.00 13.93
N GLY A 130 -4.68 -3.13 14.29
CA GLY A 130 -3.69 -3.87 13.48
C GLY A 130 -2.46 -4.33 14.27
N GLY A 131 -2.58 -4.42 15.59
CA GLY A 131 -1.45 -4.71 16.48
C GLY A 131 -1.88 -5.36 17.79
N ALA A 132 -2.69 -6.42 17.71
CA ALA A 132 -2.83 -7.41 18.78
C ALA A 132 -3.64 -8.61 18.26
N GLN A 133 -2.96 -9.59 17.69
CA GLN A 133 -3.03 -11.01 18.09
C GLN A 133 -2.18 -11.86 17.16
#